data_AF-A0A7L2UYU2-F1
#
_entry.id   AF-A0A7L2UYU2-F1
#
_cell.length_a   1.000
_cell.length_b   1.000
_cell.length_c   1.000
_cell.angle_alpha   90.00
_cell.angle_beta   90.00
_cell.angle_gamma   90.00
#
_symmetry.space_group_name_H-M   'P 1'
#
loop_
_entity.id
_entity.type
_entity.pdbx_description
1 polymer ?
#
loop_
_entity_poly.entity_id
_entity_poly.type
_entity_poly.pdbx_seq_one_letter_code
_entity_poly.pdbx_strand_id
1 'polypeptide(L)'
;PVSGVSLAAQPPGGQVAEGDRLVLGCSVAAGTGPLSFSWYRQGSAAPLATGPRYELRAARHQDGGRYYCTASNGGTTADSPPLQVTVVGERGPSPS
;
A
#
# COMPACT_ATOMS: atom_id res chain seq x y z
N PRO A 1 -20.60 -6.23 -8.33
CA PRO A 1 -19.96 -5.95 -7.02
C PRO A 1 -18.45 -5.77 -7.24
N VAL A 2 -17.77 -5.04 -6.37
CA VAL A 2 -16.30 -4.97 -6.38
C VAL A 2 -15.73 -6.30 -5.87
N SER A 3 -14.79 -6.91 -6.59
CA SER A 3 -14.13 -8.15 -6.19
C SER A 3 -12.71 -8.30 -6.75
N GLY A 4 -11.93 -9.17 -6.11
CA GLY A 4 -10.52 -9.40 -6.46
C GLY A 4 -9.64 -8.17 -6.25
N VAL A 5 -9.85 -7.45 -5.15
CA VAL A 5 -9.02 -6.30 -4.78
C VAL A 5 -7.64 -6.82 -4.37
N SER A 6 -6.60 -6.29 -5.00
CA SER A 6 -5.22 -6.70 -4.73
C SER A 6 -4.31 -5.50 -4.55
N LEU A 7 -3.26 -5.69 -3.76
CA LEU A 7 -2.27 -4.68 -3.41
C LEU A 7 -0.90 -5.19 -3.85
N ALA A 8 -0.17 -4.34 -4.58
CA ALA A 8 1.21 -4.60 -4.98
C ALA A 8 2.11 -3.46 -4.50
N ALA A 9 3.36 -3.80 -4.16
CA ALA A 9 4.39 -2.85 -3.77
C ALA A 9 5.48 -2.76 -4.85
N GLN A 10 6.12 -1.60 -4.95
CA GLN A 10 7.37 -1.40 -5.68
C GLN A 10 8.38 -0.69 -4.76
N PRO A 11 9.51 -1.34 -4.42
CA PRO A 11 9.96 -2.67 -4.87
C PRO A 11 9.02 -3.83 -4.45
N PRO A 12 9.00 -4.95 -5.20
CA PRO A 12 8.11 -6.07 -4.92
C PRO A 12 8.41 -6.68 -3.55
N GLY A 13 7.38 -7.12 -2.85
CA GLY A 13 7.50 -7.69 -1.49
C GLY A 13 7.49 -6.66 -0.37
N GLY A 14 7.47 -5.34 -0.67
CA GLY A 14 7.29 -4.31 0.34
C GLY A 14 8.52 -4.06 1.23
N GLN A 15 9.70 -4.54 0.83
CA GLN A 15 10.95 -4.28 1.52
C GLN A 15 11.66 -3.09 0.87
N VAL A 16 11.81 -1.99 1.61
CA VAL A 16 12.39 -0.74 1.11
C VAL A 16 13.47 -0.26 2.08
N ALA A 17 14.55 0.36 1.58
CA ALA A 17 15.53 0.99 2.45
C ALA A 17 14.99 2.31 3.01
N GLU A 18 15.43 2.69 4.21
CA GLU A 18 15.17 4.01 4.75
C GLU A 18 15.70 5.09 3.78
N GLY A 19 14.91 6.15 3.56
CA GLY A 19 15.19 7.18 2.57
C GLY A 19 14.74 6.86 1.14
N ASP A 20 14.55 5.59 0.79
CA ASP A 20 14.12 5.19 -0.56
C ASP A 20 12.61 5.37 -0.78
N ARG A 21 12.21 5.40 -2.05
CA ARG A 21 10.81 5.52 -2.46
C ARG A 21 10.10 4.17 -2.44
N LEU A 22 8.97 4.09 -1.73
CA LEU A 22 8.02 2.98 -1.80
C LEU A 22 6.72 3.42 -2.48
N VAL A 23 6.24 2.59 -3.40
CA VAL A 23 4.96 2.80 -4.08
C VAL A 23 4.06 1.60 -3.82
N LEU A 24 2.86 1.86 -3.32
CA LEU A 24 1.80 0.85 -3.23
C LEU A 24 0.74 1.14 -4.30
N GLY A 25 0.34 0.10 -5.03
CA GLY A 25 -0.71 0.14 -6.04
C GLY A 25 -1.88 -0.77 -5.66
N CYS A 26 -3.11 -0.28 -5.87
CA CYS A 26 -4.33 -1.03 -5.64
C CYS A 26 -5.00 -1.33 -6.99
N SER A 27 -5.44 -2.57 -7.19
CA SER A 27 -6.15 -2.99 -8.39
C SER A 27 -7.38 -3.80 -8.02
N VAL A 28 -8.34 -3.88 -8.94
CA VAL A 28 -9.54 -4.73 -8.80
C VAL A 28 -9.66 -5.64 -10.01
N ALA A 29 -10.04 -6.90 -9.79
CA ALA A 29 -10.31 -7.84 -10.88
C ALA A 29 -11.68 -7.57 -11.53
N ALA A 30 -12.68 -7.18 -10.73
CA ALA A 30 -14.01 -6.83 -11.22
C ALA A 30 -14.67 -5.72 -10.39
N GLY A 31 -15.45 -4.89 -11.06
CA GLY A 31 -16.22 -3.79 -10.46
C GLY A 31 -17.01 -3.07 -11.55
N THR A 32 -18.15 -2.48 -11.19
CA THR A 32 -19.01 -1.74 -12.12
C THR A 32 -19.00 -0.26 -11.78
N GLY A 33 -18.88 0.61 -12.79
CA GLY A 33 -18.88 2.06 -12.60
C GLY A 33 -17.54 2.61 -12.11
N PRO A 34 -17.50 3.91 -11.74
CA PRO A 34 -16.29 4.56 -11.25
C PRO A 34 -15.81 3.94 -9.94
N LEU A 35 -14.50 3.72 -9.82
CA LEU A 35 -13.88 3.18 -8.62
C LEU A 35 -13.20 4.27 -7.81
N SER A 36 -13.43 4.25 -6.51
CA SER A 36 -12.66 5.01 -5.53
C SER A 36 -11.84 4.05 -4.67
N PHE A 37 -10.70 4.55 -4.20
CA PHE A 37 -9.72 3.78 -3.44
C PHE A 37 -9.32 4.55 -2.20
N SER A 38 -9.18 3.85 -1.09
CA SER A 38 -8.69 4.38 0.18
C SER A 38 -7.61 3.46 0.74
N TRP A 39 -6.52 4.06 1.24
CA TRP A 39 -5.37 3.35 1.78
C TRP A 39 -5.40 3.35 3.30
N TYR A 40 -5.06 2.22 3.91
CA TYR A 40 -5.04 2.06 5.35
C TYR A 40 -3.77 1.33 5.79
N ARG A 41 -3.30 1.68 6.99
CA ARG A 41 -2.40 0.85 7.78
C ARG A 41 -3.21 0.18 8.88
N GLN A 42 -3.04 -1.12 9.10
CA GLN A 42 -3.73 -1.82 10.19
C GLN A 42 -3.54 -1.09 11.52
N GLY A 43 -4.63 -0.88 12.24
CA GLY A 43 -4.66 -0.10 13.49
C GLY A 43 -4.82 1.41 13.31
N SER A 44 -4.80 1.94 12.08
CA SER A 44 -5.18 3.34 11.82
C SER A 44 -6.70 3.49 11.81
N ALA A 45 -7.23 4.47 12.54
CA ALA A 45 -8.65 4.81 12.51
C ALA A 45 -9.06 5.58 11.25
N ALA A 46 -8.11 6.20 10.56
CA ALA A 46 -8.33 7.05 9.39
C ALA A 46 -7.58 6.53 8.16
N PRO A 47 -8.11 6.78 6.94
CA PRO A 47 -7.39 6.51 5.71
C PRO A 47 -6.14 7.38 5.62
N LEU A 48 -5.04 6.79 5.12
CA LEU A 48 -3.77 7.47 4.90
C LEU A 48 -3.78 8.33 3.64
N ALA A 49 -4.50 7.87 2.62
CA ALA A 49 -4.58 8.51 1.31
C ALA A 49 -5.77 7.95 0.52
N THR A 50 -6.09 8.62 -0.59
CA THR A 50 -7.06 8.17 -1.57
C THR A 50 -6.43 8.04 -2.96
N GLY A 51 -7.08 7.28 -3.83
CA GLY A 51 -6.62 7.05 -5.20
C GLY A 51 -5.91 5.71 -5.40
N PRO A 52 -5.68 5.31 -6.66
CA PRO A 52 -5.21 3.96 -6.99
C PRO A 52 -3.76 3.68 -6.56
N ARG A 53 -3.03 4.71 -6.12
CA ARG A 53 -1.62 4.64 -5.72
C ARG A 53 -1.38 5.44 -4.45
N TYR A 54 -0.59 4.87 -3.55
CA TYR A 54 -0.03 5.56 -2.38
C TYR A 54 1.49 5.54 -2.46
N GLU A 55 2.11 6.69 -2.21
CA GLU A 55 3.56 6.84 -2.37
C GLU A 55 4.19 7.42 -1.11
N LEU A 56 5.21 6.71 -0.60
CA LEU A 56 6.16 7.23 0.38
C LEU A 56 7.41 7.65 -0.39
N ARG A 57 7.65 8.96 -0.51
CA ARG A 57 8.78 9.49 -1.28
C ARG A 57 10.13 9.14 -0.65
N ALA A 58 10.19 9.12 0.68
CA ALA A 58 11.34 8.73 1.47
C ALA A 58 10.83 7.96 2.69
N ALA A 59 10.96 6.63 2.65
CA ALA A 59 10.49 5.74 3.70
C ALA A 59 11.27 5.97 5.00
N ARG A 60 10.57 5.92 6.14
CA ARG A 60 11.14 5.99 7.48
C ARG A 60 10.86 4.70 8.23
N HIS A 61 11.67 4.36 9.22
CA HIS A 61 11.43 3.16 10.02
C HIS A 61 9.98 3.04 10.57
N GLN A 62 9.38 4.17 10.96
CA GLN A 62 7.99 4.26 11.45
C GLN A 62 6.90 4.02 10.40
N ASP A 63 7.25 4.03 9.12
CA ASP A 63 6.34 3.70 8.01
C ASP A 63 6.22 2.18 7.81
N GLY A 64 6.97 1.36 8.55
CA GLY A 64 6.78 -0.08 8.58
C GLY A 64 5.38 -0.46 9.12
N GLY A 65 4.80 -1.52 8.57
CA GLY A 65 3.50 -2.02 9.01
C GLY A 65 2.74 -2.82 7.96
N ARG A 66 1.52 -3.26 8.30
CA ARG A 66 0.63 -3.97 7.37
C ARG A 66 -0.33 -2.98 6.71
N TYR A 67 -0.27 -2.90 5.39
CA TYR A 67 -1.07 -2.01 4.57
C TYR A 67 -2.14 -2.78 3.81
N TYR A 68 -3.31 -2.17 3.63
CA TYR A 68 -4.35 -2.67 2.75
C TYR A 68 -5.04 -1.51 2.06
N CYS A 69 -5.67 -1.78 0.92
CA CYS A 69 -6.52 -0.82 0.24
C CYS A 69 -7.96 -1.31 0.20
N THR A 70 -8.89 -0.38 0.30
CA THR A 70 -10.31 -0.62 0.08
C THR A 70 -10.70 -0.01 -1.26
N ALA A 71 -11.37 -0.77 -2.10
CA ALA A 71 -11.98 -0.28 -3.33
C ALA A 71 -13.50 -0.20 -3.17
N SER A 72 -14.10 0.88 -3.68
CA SER A 72 -15.54 1.12 -3.65
C SER A 72 -16.03 1.55 -5.02
N ASN A 73 -17.25 1.13 -5.38
CA ASN A 73 -17.96 1.64 -6.55
C ASN A 73 -19.22 2.45 -6.18
N GLY A 74 -19.29 2.96 -4.95
CA GLY A 74 -20.45 3.70 -4.43
C GLY A 74 -21.62 2.84 -3.93
N GLY A 75 -21.62 1.54 -4.23
CA GLY A 75 -22.61 0.58 -3.71
C GLY A 75 -22.01 -0.58 -2.93
N THR A 76 -20.89 -1.13 -3.39
CA THR A 76 -20.16 -2.22 -2.73
C THR A 76 -18.71 -1.85 -2.49
N THR A 77 -18.15 -2.37 -1.41
CA THR A 77 -16.75 -2.21 -1.03
C THR A 77 -16.08 -3.57 -0.86
N ALA A 78 -14.78 -3.62 -1.15
CA ALA A 78 -13.95 -4.79 -0.87
C ALA A 78 -12.53 -4.36 -0.48
N ASP A 79 -11.92 -5.12 0.43
CA ASP A 79 -10.57 -4.88 0.91
C ASP A 79 -9.58 -5.84 0.22
N SER A 80 -8.35 -5.37 0.01
CA SER A 80 -7.25 -6.24 -0.38
C SER A 80 -6.79 -7.11 0.80
N PRO A 81 -6.16 -8.27 0.54
CA PRO A 81 -5.28 -8.89 1.52
C PRO A 81 -4.21 -7.88 1.99
N PRO A 82 -3.78 -7.92 3.27
CA PRO A 82 -2.78 -6.99 3.77
C PRO A 82 -1.38 -7.37 3.28
N LEU A 83 -0.58 -6.37 2.91
CA LEU A 83 0.83 -6.50 2.57
C LEU A 83 1.72 -5.94 3.69
N GLN A 84 2.72 -6.70 4.11
CA GLN A 84 3.72 -6.25 5.08
C GLN A 84 4.74 -5.35 4.39
N VAL A 85 4.90 -4.12 4.88
CA VAL A 85 5.96 -3.21 4.51
C VAL A 85 7.05 -3.26 5.59
N THR A 86 8.28 -3.44 5.16
CA THR A 86 9.47 -3.46 6.03
C THR A 86 10.44 -2.40 5.53
N VAL A 87 10.73 -1.43 6.39
CA VAL A 87 11.75 -0.42 6.12
C VAL A 87 13.04 -0.88 6.77
N VAL A 88 14.02 -1.26 5.96
CA VAL A 88 15.35 -1.65 6.45
C VAL A 88 16.19 -0.38 6.66
N GLY A 89 16.89 -0.30 7.79
CA GLY A 89 17.88 0.76 8.00
C GLY A 89 18.93 0.74 6.88
N GLU A 90 19.61 1.88 6.67
CA GLU A 90 20.57 2.04 5.57
C GLU A 90 21.49 0.81 5.44
N ARG A 91 21.77 0.40 4.19
CA ARG A 91 22.88 -0.52 3.95
C ARG A 91 24.11 0.13 4.56
N GLY A 92 24.57 -0.38 5.70
CA GLY A 92 25.90 -0.03 6.21
C GLY A 92 26.92 -0.18 5.06
N PRO A 93 28.00 0.62 5.05
CA PRO A 93 28.94 0.60 3.94
C PRO A 93 29.36 -0.84 3.64
N SER A 94 29.28 -1.24 2.37
CA SER A 94 29.81 -2.54 1.93
C SER A 94 31.24 -2.65 2.45
N PRO A 95 31.62 -3.75 3.13
CA PRO A 95 32.99 -3.88 3.59
C PRO A 95 33.93 -3.81 2.38
N SER A 96 34.85 -2.83 2.42
CA SER A 96 36.04 -2.75 1.57
C SER A 96 37.25 -2.69 2.49
#